data_AF-A0A2N5DMK5-F1
#
_entry.id   AF-A0A2N5DMK5-F1
#
_cell.length_a   1.000
_cell.length_b   1.000
_cell.length_c   1.000
_cell.angle_alpha   90.00
_cell.angle_beta   90.00
_cell.angle_gamma   90.00
#
_symmetry.space_group_name_H-M   'P 1'
#
loop_
_entity.id
_entity.type
_entity.pdbx_description
1 polymer ?
#
loop_
_entity_poly.entity_id
_entity_poly.type
_entity_poly.pdbx_seq_one_letter_code
_entity_poly.pdbx_strand_id
1 'polypeptide(L)'
;MTARAQVQALVPVVKLRERRVEKAMREAAEARRKVADVVEALEVRDRLIAAHDVAKARLDDWFAGGLSGAAHLVEAALARREAIAVARDADQRLRDQEAVALDLAREDLAAAIQALARAQGRFDAMNGRLDHARALVAADREAREQLEIEDAGAFRSFR
;
A
#
# COMPACT_ATOMS: atom_id res chain seq x y z
N MET A 1 -29.29 -24.48 -17.44
CA MET A 1 -27.82 -24.62 -17.35
C MET A 1 -27.51 -25.58 -16.21
N THR A 2 -26.69 -26.62 -16.41
CA THR A 2 -26.39 -27.62 -15.35
C THR A 2 -25.32 -27.11 -14.38
N ALA A 3 -25.34 -27.59 -13.13
CA ALA A 3 -24.34 -27.21 -12.12
C ALA A 3 -22.90 -27.51 -12.58
N ARG A 4 -22.70 -28.62 -13.31
CA ARG A 4 -21.41 -28.98 -13.92
C ARG A 4 -20.93 -27.96 -14.96
N ALA A 5 -21.83 -27.48 -15.82
CA ALA A 5 -21.50 -26.44 -16.81
C ALA A 5 -21.19 -25.10 -16.11
N GLN A 6 -21.89 -24.79 -15.02
CA GLN A 6 -21.62 -23.61 -14.21
C GLN A 6 -20.24 -23.66 -13.54
N VAL A 7 -19.83 -24.81 -12.99
CA VAL A 7 -18.46 -25.01 -12.46
C VAL A 7 -17.42 -24.75 -13.56
N GLN A 8 -17.58 -25.36 -14.74
CA GLN A 8 -16.65 -25.17 -15.86
C GLN A 8 -16.54 -23.70 -16.30
N ALA A 9 -17.65 -22.96 -16.30
CA ALA A 9 -17.66 -21.54 -16.62
C ALA A 9 -17.04 -20.65 -15.53
N LEU A 10 -17.24 -20.98 -14.24
CA LEU A 10 -16.78 -20.16 -13.12
C LEU A 10 -15.29 -20.33 -12.80
N VAL A 11 -14.72 -21.52 -12.99
CA VAL A 11 -13.28 -21.78 -12.71
C VAL A 11 -12.33 -20.76 -13.36
N PRO A 12 -12.37 -20.49 -14.68
CA PRO A 12 -11.46 -19.51 -15.29
C PRO A 12 -11.72 -18.09 -14.78
N VAL A 13 -12.97 -17.74 -14.46
CA VAL A 13 -13.32 -16.43 -13.92
C VAL A 13 -12.72 -16.24 -12.53
N VAL A 14 -12.85 -17.23 -11.64
CA VAL A 14 -12.27 -17.18 -10.28
C VAL A 14 -10.75 -17.05 -10.34
N LYS A 15 -10.07 -17.85 -11.17
CA LYS A 15 -8.61 -17.73 -11.39
C LYS A 15 -8.19 -16.34 -11.89
N LEU A 16 -8.97 -15.73 -12.79
CA LEU A 16 -8.70 -14.36 -13.23
C LEU A 16 -8.87 -13.35 -12.09
N ARG A 17 -9.87 -13.54 -11.22
CA ARG A 17 -10.12 -12.65 -10.08
C ARG A 17 -9.03 -12.78 -9.02
N GLU A 18 -8.56 -13.99 -8.75
CA GLU A 18 -7.42 -14.28 -7.88
C GLU A 18 -6.18 -13.49 -8.32
N ARG A 19 -5.80 -13.59 -9.60
CA ARG A 19 -4.68 -12.81 -10.17
C ARG A 19 -4.87 -11.30 -10.04
N ARG A 20 -6.11 -10.80 -10.11
CA ARG A 20 -6.42 -9.38 -9.90
C ARG A 20 -6.27 -8.96 -8.44
N VAL A 21 -6.60 -9.85 -7.50
CA VAL A 21 -6.32 -9.63 -6.07
C VAL A 21 -4.81 -9.57 -5.86
N GLU A 22 -4.04 -10.53 -6.37
CA GLU A 22 -2.57 -10.53 -6.27
C GLU A 22 -1.93 -9.26 -6.86
N LYS A 23 -2.46 -8.77 -7.99
CA LYS A 23 -2.02 -7.50 -8.57
C LYS A 23 -2.32 -6.32 -7.63
N ALA A 24 -3.56 -6.21 -7.15
CA ALA A 24 -3.96 -5.13 -6.25
C ALA A 24 -3.20 -5.17 -4.90
N MET A 25 -2.84 -6.36 -4.41
CA MET A 25 -1.99 -6.52 -3.23
C MET A 25 -0.60 -5.94 -3.46
N ARG A 26 0.01 -6.20 -4.63
CA ARG A 26 1.32 -5.64 -4.99
C ARG A 26 1.24 -4.12 -5.11
N GLU A 27 0.23 -3.59 -5.79
CA GLU A 27 0.00 -2.15 -5.93
C GLU A 27 -0.18 -1.46 -4.55
N ALA A 28 -0.95 -2.07 -3.64
CA ALA A 28 -1.11 -1.55 -2.29
C ALA A 28 0.20 -1.61 -1.48
N ALA A 29 1.00 -2.67 -1.64
CA ALA A 29 2.30 -2.78 -0.98
C ALA A 29 3.30 -1.74 -1.50
N GLU A 30 3.31 -1.48 -2.81
CA GLU A 30 4.13 -0.44 -3.43
C GLU A 30 3.71 0.96 -2.94
N ALA A 31 2.41 1.26 -2.90
CA ALA A 31 1.93 2.52 -2.35
C ALA A 31 2.30 2.72 -0.87
N ARG A 32 2.29 1.65 -0.06
CA ARG A 32 2.78 1.71 1.33
C ARG A 32 4.26 2.05 1.42
N ARG A 33 5.08 1.44 0.56
CA ARG A 33 6.52 1.73 0.50
C ARG A 33 6.76 3.18 0.12
N LYS A 34 6.08 3.69 -0.91
CA LYS A 34 6.16 5.10 -1.32
C LYS A 34 5.84 6.05 -0.17
N VAL A 35 4.80 5.77 0.64
CA VAL A 35 4.50 6.56 1.84
C VAL A 35 5.65 6.50 2.84
N ALA A 36 6.21 5.33 3.11
CA ALA A 36 7.34 5.18 4.04
C ALA A 36 8.58 5.95 3.56
N ASP A 37 8.93 5.86 2.28
CA ASP A 37 10.07 6.55 1.69
C ASP A 37 9.93 8.08 1.80
N VAL A 38 8.72 8.62 1.57
CA VAL A 38 8.47 10.06 1.70
C VAL A 38 8.50 10.51 3.17
N VAL A 39 7.99 9.70 4.10
CA VAL A 39 8.10 9.98 5.54
C VAL A 39 9.57 10.03 5.97
N GLU A 40 10.39 9.08 5.52
CA GLU A 40 11.83 9.08 5.82
C GLU A 40 12.52 10.33 5.25
N ALA A 41 12.20 10.71 4.01
CA ALA A 41 12.73 11.93 3.40
C ALA A 41 12.39 13.18 4.22
N LEU A 42 11.14 13.30 4.67
CA LEU A 42 10.69 14.40 5.53
C LEU A 42 11.43 14.43 6.86
N GLU A 43 11.60 13.29 7.52
CA GLU A 43 12.34 13.23 8.79
C GLU A 43 13.80 13.65 8.61
N VAL A 44 14.45 13.22 7.52
CA VAL A 44 15.80 13.65 7.18
C VAL A 44 15.84 15.17 6.98
N ARG A 45 14.84 15.71 6.27
CA ARG A 45 14.77 17.15 6.01
C ARG A 45 14.55 17.98 7.26
N ASP A 46 13.67 17.54 8.15
CA ASP A 46 13.41 18.17 9.44
C ASP A 46 14.69 18.22 10.30
N ARG A 47 15.48 17.14 10.30
CA ARG A 47 16.78 17.10 10.99
C ARG A 47 17.79 18.08 10.37
N LEU A 48 17.83 18.22 9.05
CA LEU A 48 18.71 19.18 8.37
C LEU A 48 18.35 20.63 8.72
N ILE A 49 17.06 20.98 8.68
CA ILE A 49 16.57 22.31 9.05
C ILE A 49 16.94 22.62 10.50
N ALA A 50 16.69 21.69 11.43
CA ALA A 50 17.07 21.85 12.82
C ALA A 50 18.59 22.05 13.00
N ALA A 51 19.42 21.33 12.23
CA ALA A 51 20.87 21.49 12.25
C ALA A 51 21.30 22.89 11.77
N HIS A 52 20.66 23.44 10.73
CA HIS A 52 20.91 24.81 10.27
C HIS A 52 20.49 25.85 11.31
N ASP A 53 19.33 25.65 11.95
CA ASP A 53 18.83 26.55 13.00
C ASP A 53 19.80 26.59 14.20
N VAL A 54 20.33 25.43 14.61
CA VAL A 54 21.38 25.35 15.65
C VAL A 54 22.68 26.02 15.20
N ALA A 55 23.11 25.80 13.96
CA ALA A 55 24.33 26.42 13.43
C ALA A 55 24.23 27.95 13.36
N LYS A 56 23.06 28.46 12.96
CA LYS A 56 22.76 29.89 12.94
C LYS A 56 22.74 30.46 14.36
N ALA A 57 22.06 29.81 15.30
CA ALA A 57 22.01 30.24 16.69
C ALA A 57 23.41 30.36 17.31
N ARG A 58 24.30 29.37 17.07
CA ARG A 58 25.69 29.43 17.53
C ARG A 58 26.47 30.62 16.98
N LEU A 59 26.24 30.99 15.71
CA LEU A 59 26.86 32.18 15.11
C LEU A 59 26.27 33.46 15.70
N ASP A 60 24.95 33.52 15.88
CA ASP A 60 24.27 34.66 16.48
C ASP A 60 24.74 34.89 17.93
N ASP A 61 24.92 33.82 18.73
CA ASP A 61 25.49 33.88 20.08
C ASP A 61 26.94 34.39 20.08
N TRP A 62 27.75 33.97 19.11
CA TRP A 62 29.11 34.46 18.94
C TRP A 62 29.14 35.96 18.61
N PHE A 63 28.26 36.43 17.72
CA PHE A 63 28.11 37.86 17.42
C PHE A 63 27.67 38.66 18.66
N ALA A 64 26.74 38.11 19.46
CA ALA A 64 26.24 38.75 20.68
C ALA A 64 27.28 38.78 21.82
N GLY A 65 28.19 37.80 21.89
CA GLY A 65 29.28 37.73 22.87
C GLY A 65 30.37 38.79 22.71
N GLY A 66 30.29 39.63 21.68
CA GLY A 66 31.20 40.74 21.41
C GLY A 66 32.17 40.43 20.27
N LEU A 67 32.25 41.35 19.31
CA LEU A 67 33.12 41.29 18.14
C LEU A 67 34.60 41.47 18.54
N SER A 68 35.20 40.42 19.11
CA SER A 68 36.64 40.36 19.38
C SER A 68 37.31 39.48 18.32
N GLY A 69 37.72 40.10 17.22
CA GLY A 69 38.34 39.40 16.10
C GLY A 69 38.75 40.36 14.99
N ALA A 70 39.66 39.92 14.13
CA ALA A 70 40.04 40.69 12.96
C ALA A 70 38.85 40.84 11.99
N ALA A 71 38.75 41.96 11.27
CA ALA A 71 37.61 42.27 10.38
C ALA A 71 37.28 41.14 9.40
N HIS A 72 38.29 40.47 8.84
CA HIS A 72 38.10 39.34 7.92
C HIS A 72 37.38 38.13 8.56
N LEU A 73 37.51 37.93 9.87
CA LEU A 73 36.79 36.85 10.58
C LEU A 73 35.30 37.20 10.75
N VAL A 74 35.00 38.47 10.97
CA VAL A 74 33.62 38.97 11.06
C VAL A 74 32.94 38.85 9.70
N GLU A 75 33.62 39.26 8.63
CA GLU A 75 33.13 39.10 7.24
C GLU A 75 32.90 37.63 6.88
N ALA A 76 33.85 36.76 7.20
CA ALA A 76 33.70 35.32 6.98
C ALA A 76 32.53 34.72 7.77
N ALA A 77 32.31 35.15 9.01
CA ALA A 77 31.19 34.72 9.84
C ALA A 77 29.84 35.20 9.28
N LEU A 78 29.76 36.45 8.78
CA LEU A 78 28.58 36.98 8.11
C LEU A 78 28.25 36.21 6.83
N ALA A 79 29.27 35.96 5.99
CA ALA A 79 29.11 35.14 4.79
C ALA A 79 28.65 33.72 5.13
N ARG A 80 29.19 33.12 6.20
CA ARG A 80 28.76 31.79 6.67
C ARG A 80 27.31 31.80 7.14
N ARG A 81 26.90 32.84 7.86
CA ARG A 81 25.52 33.01 8.34
C ARG A 81 24.53 33.13 7.18
N GLU A 82 24.87 33.91 6.16
CA GLU A 82 24.07 34.00 4.93
C GLU A 82 24.00 32.66 4.20
N ALA A 83 25.12 31.96 4.04
CA ALA A 83 25.14 30.64 3.43
C ALA A 83 24.26 29.61 4.17
N ILE A 84 24.23 29.66 5.51
CA ILE A 84 23.33 28.81 6.32
C ILE A 84 21.86 29.18 6.07
N ALA A 85 21.53 30.48 6.03
CA ALA A 85 20.16 30.92 5.75
C ALA A 85 19.69 30.46 4.37
N VAL A 86 20.53 30.61 3.34
CA VAL A 86 20.24 30.14 1.98
C VAL A 86 20.05 28.62 1.93
N ALA A 87 20.92 27.85 2.59
CA ALA A 87 20.80 26.40 2.66
C ALA A 87 19.52 25.95 3.38
N ARG A 88 19.20 26.59 4.52
CA ARG A 88 17.98 26.34 5.28
C ARG A 88 16.73 26.64 4.46
N ASP A 89 16.71 27.74 3.72
CA ASP A 89 15.56 28.09 2.86
C ASP A 89 15.41 27.12 1.70
N ALA A 90 16.51 26.61 1.13
CA ALA A 90 16.46 25.56 0.12
C ALA A 90 15.90 24.26 0.71
N ASP A 91 16.34 23.86 1.90
CA ASP A 91 15.82 22.69 2.61
C ASP A 91 14.35 22.86 2.98
N GLN A 92 13.92 24.06 3.38
CA GLN A 92 12.50 24.34 3.65
C GLN A 92 11.63 24.14 2.42
N ARG A 93 12.06 24.62 1.24
CA ARG A 93 11.30 24.41 0.00
C ARG A 93 11.19 22.93 -0.36
N LEU A 94 12.27 22.16 -0.16
CA LEU A 94 12.25 20.72 -0.39
C LEU A 94 11.32 20.02 0.60
N ARG A 95 11.35 20.41 1.88
CA ARG A 95 10.41 19.91 2.90
C ARG A 95 8.96 20.14 2.50
N ASP A 96 8.64 21.33 2.01
CA ASP A 96 7.27 21.67 1.60
C ASP A 96 6.83 20.83 0.39
N GLN A 97 7.74 20.56 -0.54
CA GLN A 97 7.50 19.63 -1.66
C GLN A 97 7.31 18.19 -1.18
N GLU A 98 8.14 17.72 -0.26
CA GLU A 98 8.04 16.39 0.36
C GLU A 98 6.73 16.23 1.15
N ALA A 99 6.24 17.30 1.80
CA ALA A 99 4.96 17.32 2.50
C ALA A 99 3.78 17.15 1.52
N VAL A 100 3.79 17.87 0.40
CA VAL A 100 2.79 17.69 -0.66
C VAL A 100 2.88 16.27 -1.25
N ALA A 101 4.09 15.75 -1.46
CA ALA A 101 4.30 14.39 -1.94
C ALA A 101 3.76 13.34 -0.97
N LEU A 102 3.83 13.60 0.35
CA LEU A 102 3.29 12.71 1.37
C LEU A 102 1.77 12.64 1.29
N ASP A 103 1.10 13.78 1.12
CA ASP A 103 -0.36 13.82 0.99
C ASP A 103 -0.81 13.08 -0.27
N LEU A 104 -0.15 13.30 -1.41
CA LEU A 104 -0.41 12.56 -2.64
C LEU A 104 -0.16 11.05 -2.47
N ALA A 105 0.94 10.66 -1.80
CA ALA A 105 1.23 9.24 -1.56
C ALA A 105 0.19 8.58 -0.64
N ARG A 106 -0.37 9.33 0.32
CA ARG A 106 -1.47 8.85 1.18
C ARG A 106 -2.77 8.68 0.41
N GLU A 107 -3.08 9.60 -0.50
CA GLU A 107 -4.23 9.47 -1.41
C GLU A 107 -4.08 8.24 -2.33
N ASP A 108 -2.90 8.06 -2.93
CA ASP A 108 -2.56 6.88 -3.74
C ASP A 108 -2.74 5.59 -2.93
N LEU A 109 -2.24 5.56 -1.70
CA LEU A 109 -2.39 4.42 -0.80
C LEU A 109 -3.86 4.13 -0.47
N ALA A 110 -4.65 5.16 -0.17
CA ALA A 110 -6.07 5.00 0.10
C ALA A 110 -6.80 4.42 -1.12
N ALA A 111 -6.51 4.93 -2.32
CA ALA A 111 -7.06 4.41 -3.57
C ALA A 111 -6.67 2.95 -3.83
N ALA A 112 -5.40 2.59 -3.59
CA ALA A 112 -4.90 1.23 -3.74
C ALA A 112 -5.56 0.25 -2.74
N ILE A 113 -5.74 0.66 -1.47
CA ILE A 113 -6.46 -0.14 -0.47
C ILE A 113 -7.92 -0.36 -0.88
N GLN A 114 -8.61 0.68 -1.36
CA GLN A 114 -9.98 0.54 -1.86
C GLN A 114 -10.06 -0.36 -3.11
N ALA A 115 -9.07 -0.28 -4.01
CA ALA A 115 -8.98 -1.17 -5.16
C ALA A 115 -8.78 -2.63 -4.75
N LEU A 116 -7.91 -2.89 -3.77
CA LEU A 116 -7.68 -4.21 -3.19
C LEU A 116 -8.95 -4.77 -2.55
N ALA A 117 -9.63 -3.98 -1.69
CA ALA A 117 -10.88 -4.40 -1.05
C ALA A 117 -11.97 -4.76 -2.08
N ARG A 118 -12.09 -3.95 -3.15
CA ARG A 118 -13.02 -4.25 -4.25
C ARG A 118 -12.62 -5.51 -5.03
N ALA A 119 -11.33 -5.75 -5.23
CA ALA A 119 -10.84 -6.95 -5.90
C ALA A 119 -11.14 -8.20 -5.07
N GLN A 120 -10.88 -8.15 -3.76
CA GLN A 120 -11.16 -9.22 -2.79
C GLN A 120 -12.65 -9.54 -2.75
N GLY A 121 -13.51 -8.54 -2.53
CA GLY A 121 -14.96 -8.77 -2.48
C GLY A 121 -15.53 -9.38 -3.78
N ARG A 122 -14.98 -9.02 -4.95
CA ARG A 122 -15.36 -9.66 -6.23
C ARG A 122 -14.83 -11.08 -6.36
N PHE A 123 -13.63 -11.36 -5.84
CA PHE A 123 -13.06 -12.70 -5.82
C PHE A 123 -13.90 -13.60 -4.91
N ASP A 124 -14.15 -13.18 -3.67
CA ASP A 124 -14.93 -13.92 -2.68
C ASP A 124 -16.34 -14.23 -3.19
N ALA A 125 -17.02 -13.24 -3.79
CA ALA A 125 -18.34 -13.43 -4.38
C ALA A 125 -18.35 -14.47 -5.51
N MET A 126 -17.32 -14.50 -6.37
CA MET A 126 -17.23 -15.49 -7.45
C MET A 126 -16.79 -16.86 -6.93
N ASN A 127 -15.89 -16.90 -5.94
CA ASN A 127 -15.43 -18.13 -5.34
C ASN A 127 -16.58 -18.83 -4.59
N GLY A 128 -17.37 -18.08 -3.81
CA GLY A 128 -18.57 -18.62 -3.15
C GLY A 128 -19.60 -19.20 -4.13
N ARG A 129 -19.78 -18.57 -5.31
CA ARG A 129 -20.64 -19.14 -6.38
C ARG A 129 -20.06 -20.43 -6.96
N LEU A 130 -18.74 -20.51 -7.12
CA LEU A 130 -18.07 -21.71 -7.60
C LEU A 130 -18.21 -22.85 -6.59
N ASP A 131 -18.01 -22.57 -5.30
CA ASP A 131 -18.12 -23.56 -4.23
C ASP A 131 -19.56 -24.06 -4.08
N HIS A 132 -20.55 -23.17 -4.18
CA HIS A 132 -21.96 -23.57 -4.23
C HIS A 132 -22.26 -24.47 -5.45
N ALA A 133 -21.77 -24.13 -6.63
CA ALA A 133 -21.97 -24.95 -7.83
C ALA A 133 -21.30 -26.34 -7.70
N ARG A 134 -20.12 -26.41 -7.06
CA ARG A 134 -19.46 -27.68 -6.74
C ARG A 134 -20.26 -28.52 -5.76
N ALA A 135 -20.83 -27.90 -4.73
CA ALA A 135 -21.70 -28.59 -3.78
C ALA A 135 -22.94 -29.18 -4.46
N LEU A 136 -23.57 -28.44 -5.39
CA LEU A 136 -24.70 -28.97 -6.18
C LEU A 136 -24.30 -30.16 -7.06
N VAL A 137 -23.10 -30.14 -7.66
CA VAL A 137 -22.60 -31.29 -8.43
C VAL A 137 -22.36 -32.51 -7.52
N ALA A 138 -21.84 -32.30 -6.32
CA ALA A 138 -21.64 -33.38 -5.35
C ALA A 138 -22.98 -33.98 -4.89
N ALA A 139 -23.95 -33.14 -4.55
CA ALA A 139 -25.29 -33.58 -4.14
C ALA A 139 -26.03 -34.34 -5.26
N ASP A 140 -25.94 -33.87 -6.51
CA ASP A 140 -26.52 -34.56 -7.68
C ASP A 140 -25.87 -35.94 -7.92
N ARG A 141 -24.56 -36.07 -7.63
CA ARG A 141 -23.87 -37.34 -7.69
C ARG A 141 -24.32 -38.29 -6.58
N GLU A 142 -24.36 -37.81 -5.33
CA GLU A 142 -24.81 -38.58 -4.18
C GLU A 142 -26.26 -39.08 -4.35
N ALA A 143 -27.16 -38.22 -4.84
CA ALA A 143 -28.54 -38.60 -5.13
C ALA A 143 -28.64 -39.72 -6.20
N ARG A 144 -27.78 -39.69 -7.23
CA ARG A 144 -27.72 -40.78 -8.23
C ARG A 144 -27.20 -42.07 -7.63
N GLU A 145 -26.12 -42.00 -6.85
CA GLU A 145 -25.55 -43.16 -6.17
C GLU A 145 -26.56 -43.80 -5.20
N GLN A 146 -27.36 -42.99 -4.50
CA GLN A 146 -28.43 -43.45 -3.63
C GLN A 146 -29.55 -44.18 -4.40
N LEU A 147 -30.00 -43.61 -5.52
CA LEU A 147 -31.00 -44.25 -6.39
C LEU A 147 -30.50 -45.59 -6.95
N GLU A 148 -29.23 -45.65 -7.38
CA GLU A 148 -28.60 -46.89 -7.87
C GLU A 148 -28.55 -47.98 -6.79
N ILE A 149 -28.29 -47.60 -5.53
CA ILE A 149 -28.30 -48.52 -4.38
C ILE A 149 -29.72 -49.03 -4.09
N GLU A 150 -30.71 -48.13 -4.08
CA GLU A 150 -32.11 -48.46 -3.82
C GLU A 150 -32.67 -49.40 -4.91
N ASP A 151 -32.41 -49.10 -6.18
CA ASP A 151 -32.80 -49.96 -7.31
C ASP A 151 -32.13 -51.34 -7.20
N ALA A 152 -30.82 -51.39 -6.94
CA ALA A 152 -30.10 -52.66 -6.76
C ALA A 152 -30.57 -53.46 -5.52
N GLY A 153 -31.14 -52.79 -4.52
CA GLY A 153 -31.81 -53.41 -3.37
C GLY A 153 -33.17 -53.99 -3.74
N ALA A 154 -33.99 -53.22 -4.47
CA ALA A 154 -35.31 -53.64 -4.92
C ALA A 154 -35.26 -54.86 -5.86
N PHE A 155 -34.27 -54.94 -6.75
CA PHE A 155 -34.06 -56.12 -7.61
C PHE A 155 -33.64 -57.39 -6.85
N ARG A 156 -33.09 -57.26 -5.64
CA ARG A 156 -32.70 -58.40 -4.78
C ARG A 156 -33.83 -58.92 -3.91
N SER A 157 -34.82 -58.09 -3.55
CA SER A 157 -35.98 -58.51 -2.75
C SER A 157 -37.08 -59.23 -3.56
N PHE A 158 -36.97 -59.27 -4.89
CA PHE A 158 -37.91 -59.96 -5.79
C PHE A 158 -37.42 -61.34 -6.26
N ARG A 159 -36.34 -61.87 -5.67
CA ARG A 159 -35.86 -63.26 -5.85
C ARG A 159 -35.96 -64.01 -4.52
#